data_AF-U6DIL9-F1
#
_entry.id   AF-U6DIL9-F1
#
_cell.length_a   1.000
_cell.length_b   1.000
_cell.length_c   1.000
_cell.angle_alpha   90.00
_cell.angle_beta   90.00
_cell.angle_gamma   90.00
#
_symmetry.space_group_name_H-M   'P 1'
#
loop_
_entity.id
_entity.type
_entity.pdbx_description
1 polymer ?
#
loop_
_entity_poly.entity_id
_entity_poly.type
_entity_poly.pdbx_seq_one_letter_code
_entity_poly.pdbx_strand_id
1 'polypeptide(L)' 'MILPVGASSFKEAMRIGAEVYHHLKGVIKAKYGKDATNVGDEGGFAPNILENNEALELLKTAIQAAGYPDKVVIG' A
#
# COMPACT_ATOMS: atom_id res chain seq x y z
N MET A 1 3.20 -4.38 -6.34
CA MET A 1 3.83 -3.07 -6.05
C MET A 1 2.83 -1.94 -6.32
N ILE A 2 3.14 -0.69 -5.96
CA ILE A 2 2.33 0.49 -6.34
C ILE A 2 3.15 1.46 -7.19
N LEU A 3 2.51 2.11 -8.14
CA LEU A 3 3.15 3.02 -9.10
C LEU A 3 2.36 4.34 -9.17
N PRO A 4 2.87 5.44 -8.59
CA PRO A 4 2.25 6.77 -8.63
C PRO A 4 2.36 7.46 -10.00
N VAL A 5 1.79 6.87 -11.05
CA VAL A 5 1.90 7.33 -12.46
C VAL A 5 1.22 8.68 -12.72
N GLY A 6 0.28 9.11 -11.86
CA GLY A 6 -0.40 10.40 -11.96
C GLY A 6 0.27 11.55 -11.20
N ALA A 7 1.48 11.36 -10.67
CA ALA A 7 2.23 12.40 -9.98
C ALA A 7 2.88 13.40 -10.96
N SER A 8 2.94 14.68 -10.59
CA SER A 8 3.56 15.74 -11.42
C SER A 8 5.09 15.79 -11.37
N SER A 9 5.69 15.08 -10.41
CA SER A 9 7.14 15.04 -10.22
C SER A 9 7.55 13.81 -9.44
N PHE A 10 8.83 13.44 -9.49
CA PHE A 10 9.37 12.37 -8.65
C PHE A 10 9.18 12.65 -7.15
N LYS A 11 9.32 13.92 -6.72
CA LYS A 11 9.08 14.32 -5.34
C LYS A 11 7.64 14.05 -4.92
N GLU A 12 6.66 14.36 -5.77
CA GLU A 12 5.25 14.05 -5.49
C GLU A 12 5.01 12.53 -5.49
N ALA A 13 5.59 11.79 -6.44
CA ALA A 13 5.47 10.34 -6.51
C ALA A 13 5.97 9.67 -5.23
N MET A 14 7.12 10.10 -4.72
CA MET A 14 7.67 9.60 -3.44
C MET A 14 6.75 9.90 -2.26
N ARG A 15 6.17 11.10 -2.19
CA ARG A 15 5.20 11.47 -1.15
C ARG A 15 3.96 10.58 -1.21
N ILE A 16 3.37 10.41 -2.39
CA ILE A 16 2.21 9.54 -2.61
C ILE A 16 2.52 8.10 -2.19
N GLY A 17 3.67 7.57 -2.62
CA GLY A 17 4.10 6.21 -2.26
C GLY A 17 4.22 6.00 -0.75
N ALA A 18 4.84 6.95 -0.04
CA ALA A 18 4.98 6.91 1.41
C ALA A 18 3.63 7.00 2.14
N GLU A 19 2.74 7.88 1.70
CA GLU A 19 1.41 8.02 2.28
C GLU A 19 0.58 6.74 2.08
N VAL A 20 0.57 6.15 0.87
CA VAL A 20 -0.13 4.87 0.62
C VAL A 20 0.47 3.75 1.47
N TYR A 21 1.80 3.68 1.61
CA TYR A 21 2.46 2.68 2.46
C TYR A 21 2.03 2.77 3.94
N HIS A 22 1.94 3.98 4.50
CA HIS A 22 1.48 4.17 5.87
C HIS A 22 -0.01 3.86 6.05
N HIS A 23 -0.85 4.17 5.07
CA HIS A 23 -2.26 3.76 5.08
C HIS A 23 -2.39 2.23 5.00
N LEU A 24 -1.60 1.58 4.12
CA LEU A 24 -1.56 0.12 4.01
C LEU A 24 -1.17 -0.54 5.33
N LYS A 25 -0.19 0.02 6.05
CA LYS A 25 0.17 -0.43 7.40
C LYS A 25 -1.04 -0.42 8.34
N GLY A 26 -1.84 0.65 8.30
CA GLY A 26 -3.06 0.79 9.09
C GLY A 26 -4.12 -0.26 8.72
N VAL A 27 -4.37 -0.45 7.43
CA VAL A 27 -5.32 -1.46 6.92
C VAL A 27 -4.90 -2.88 7.34
N ILE A 28 -3.62 -3.22 7.17
CA ILE A 28 -3.08 -4.52 7.57
C ILE A 28 -3.18 -4.71 9.09
N LYS A 29 -2.80 -3.70 9.87
CA LYS A 29 -2.90 -3.75 11.34
C LYS A 29 -4.32 -4.00 11.82
N ALA A 30 -5.30 -3.35 11.19
CA ALA A 30 -6.71 -3.50 11.54
C ALA A 30 -7.25 -4.89 11.24
N LYS A 31 -6.82 -5.50 10.12
CA LYS A 31 -7.33 -6.81 9.67
C LYS A 31 -6.57 -8.01 10.23
N TYR A 32 -5.25 -7.94 10.31
CA TYR A 32 -4.37 -9.07 10.66
C TYR A 32 -3.62 -8.88 11.99
N GLY A 33 -3.81 -7.73 12.65
CA GLY A 33 -3.14 -7.40 13.90
C GLY A 33 -1.77 -6.75 13.72
N LYS A 34 -1.18 -6.32 14.85
CA LYS A 34 0.08 -5.56 14.90
C LYS A 34 1.24 -6.31 14.26
N ASP A 35 1.34 -7.62 14.50
CA ASP A 35 2.52 -8.40 14.12
C ASP A 35 2.63 -8.58 12.59
N ALA A 36 1.51 -8.47 11.87
CA ALA A 36 1.46 -8.45 10.41
C ALA A 36 2.04 -7.17 9.78
N THR A 37 2.44 -6.18 10.59
CA THR A 37 3.06 -4.92 10.11
C THR A 37 4.59 -4.89 10.23
N ASN A 38 5.19 -6.03 10.57
CA ASN A 38 6.62 -6.23 10.39
C ASN A 38 6.96 -6.25 8.89
N VAL A 39 8.21 -5.93 8.57
CA VAL A 39 8.68 -5.77 7.19
C VAL A 39 9.62 -6.88 6.80
N GLY A 40 9.57 -7.29 5.53
CA GLY A 40 10.56 -8.19 4.92
C GLY A 40 11.80 -7.44 4.43
N ASP A 41 12.63 -8.14 3.66
CA ASP A 41 13.95 -7.65 3.20
C ASP A 41 13.86 -6.36 2.36
N GLU A 42 12.79 -6.20 1.58
CA GLU A 42 12.55 -5.02 0.73
C GLU A 42 11.67 -3.95 1.41
N GLY A 43 11.37 -4.09 2.71
CA GLY A 43 10.58 -3.11 3.46
C GLY A 43 9.05 -3.23 3.28
N GLY A 44 8.57 -4.14 2.43
CA GLY A 44 7.16 -4.47 2.27
C GLY A 44 6.60 -5.25 3.47
N PHE A 45 5.28 -5.21 3.67
CA PHE A 45 4.59 -6.00 4.70
C PHE A 45 4.34 -7.43 4.23
N ALA A 46 4.33 -8.38 5.17
CA ALA A 46 4.06 -9.79 4.92
C ALA A 46 2.91 -10.32 5.80
N PRO A 47 1.67 -9.81 5.64
CA PRO A 47 0.50 -10.41 6.29
C PRO A 47 0.26 -11.84 5.81
N ASN A 48 -0.36 -12.66 6.64
CA ASN A 48 -0.70 -14.05 6.32
C ASN A 48 -1.87 -14.12 5.32
N ILE A 49 -1.58 -13.84 4.05
CA ILE A 49 -2.52 -13.88 2.92
C ILE A 49 -2.41 -15.24 2.23
N LEU A 50 -3.56 -15.84 1.94
CA LEU A 50 -3.65 -17.11 1.21
C LEU A 50 -3.88 -16.89 -0.29
N GLU A 51 -4.67 -15.88 -0.64
CA GLU A 51 -5.11 -15.60 -2.01
C GLU A 51 -4.53 -14.29 -2.52
N ASN A 52 -3.92 -14.30 -3.71
CA ASN A 52 -3.29 -13.10 -4.28
C ASN A 52 -4.30 -11.94 -4.47
N ASN A 53 -5.57 -12.25 -4.73
CA ASN A 53 -6.63 -11.25 -4.83
C ASN A 53 -6.82 -10.45 -3.54
N GLU A 54 -6.62 -11.06 -2.38
CA GLU A 54 -6.72 -10.37 -1.09
C GLU A 54 -5.61 -9.31 -0.94
N ALA A 55 -4.41 -9.58 -1.45
CA ALA A 55 -3.34 -8.58 -1.50
C ALA A 55 -3.73 -7.38 -2.39
N LEU A 56 -4.35 -7.64 -3.55
CA LEU A 56 -4.83 -6.58 -4.45
C LEU A 56 -5.90 -5.71 -3.79
N GLU A 57 -6.85 -6.31 -3.06
CA GLU A 57 -7.89 -5.57 -2.36
C GLU A 57 -7.36 -4.72 -1.20
N LEU A 58 -6.34 -5.19 -0.48
CA LEU A 58 -5.65 -4.38 0.53
C LEU A 58 -4.96 -3.16 -0.09
N LEU A 59 -4.28 -3.34 -1.23
CA LEU A 59 -3.64 -2.24 -1.95
C LEU A 59 -4.67 -1.22 -2.44
N LYS A 60 -5.77 -1.66 -3.06
CA LYS A 60 -6.88 -0.78 -3.47
C LYS A 60 -7.45 0.01 -2.29
N THR A 61 -7.68 -0.66 -1.17
CA THR A 61 -8.19 -0.03 0.06
C THR A 61 -7.23 1.05 0.57
N ALA A 62 -5.92 0.76 0.58
CA ALA A 62 -4.90 1.70 1.02
C ALA A 62 -4.77 2.91 0.09
N ILE A 63 -4.82 2.70 -1.24
CA ILE A 63 -4.80 3.76 -2.25
C ILE A 63 -6.01 4.69 -2.09
N GLN A 64 -7.20 4.11 -1.88
CA GLN A 64 -8.42 4.86 -1.63
C GLN A 64 -8.34 5.66 -0.33
N ALA A 65 -7.87 5.04 0.76
CA ALA A 65 -7.73 5.70 2.05
C ALA A 65 -6.72 6.86 2.02
N ALA A 66 -5.65 6.74 1.22
CA ALA A 66 -4.68 7.79 1.01
C ALA A 66 -5.18 8.91 0.06
N GLY A 67 -6.33 8.75 -0.60
CA GLY A 67 -6.91 9.76 -1.48
C GLY A 67 -6.32 9.81 -2.90
N TYR A 68 -5.77 8.70 -3.41
CA TYR A 68 -5.10 8.64 -4.71
C TYR A 68 -5.66 7.62 -5.74
N PRO A 69 -6.99 7.41 -5.84
CA PRO A 69 -7.55 6.38 -6.73
C PRO A 69 -7.17 6.57 -8.21
N ASP A 70 -7.06 7.82 -8.67
CA ASP A 70 -6.76 8.13 -10.08
C ASP A 70 -5.26 8.39 -10.35
N LYS A 71 -4.41 8.31 -9.31
CA LYS A 71 -2.98 8.63 -9.42
C LYS A 71 -2.05 7.42 -9.26
N VAL A 72 -2.54 6.32 -8.71
CA VAL A 72 -1.73 5.14 -8.40
C VAL A 72 -2.28 3.91 -9.10
N VAL A 73 -1.42 3.19 -9.82
CA VAL A 73 -1.73 1.88 -10.40
C VAL A 73 -0.99 0.78 -9.65
N ILE A 74 -1.54 -0.43 -9.68
CA ILE A 74 -0.92 -1.63 -9.11
C ILE A 74 -0.15 -2.35 -10.22
N GLY A 75 1.06 -2.82 -9.90
CA GLY A 75 1.90 -3.64 -10.78
C GLY A 75 2.45 -4.87 -10.10
#